data_AF-A0A1V5CBM8-F1
#
_entry.id   AF-A0A1V5CBM8-F1
#
_cell.length_a   1.000
_cell.length_b   1.000
_cell.length_c   1.000
_cell.angle_alpha   90.00
_cell.angle_beta   90.00
_cell.angle_gamma   90.00
#
_symmetry.space_group_name_H-M   'P 1'
#
loop_
_entity.id
_entity.type
_entity.pdbx_description
1 polymer ?
#
loop_
_entity_poly.entity_id
_entity_poly.type
_entity_poly.pdbx_seq_one_letter_code
_entity_poly.pdbx_strand_id
1 'polypeptide(L)'
;MKISDWLDEKEAEGVDVSQIVLPDDLSYEDTPEETIFFEEINPCGIFCKGNHPFSTVERFGHWYFCRGQDKKAGIHSSGMEWRLFTKDRDLAIETARSHIE
;
A
#
# COMPACT_ATOMS: atom_id res chain seq x y z
N MET A 1 1.52 18.22 -5.87
CA MET A 1 2.61 17.47 -6.56
C MET A 1 2.12 16.02 -6.67
N LYS A 2 2.53 15.24 -7.67
CA LYS A 2 2.13 13.82 -7.71
C LYS A 2 3.05 12.98 -6.82
N ILE A 3 2.54 11.87 -6.29
CA ILE A 3 3.32 10.90 -5.53
C ILE A 3 4.49 10.39 -6.39
N SER A 4 4.26 10.10 -7.67
CA SER A 4 5.30 9.62 -8.58
C SER A 4 6.49 10.57 -8.71
N ASP A 5 6.20 11.86 -8.88
CA ASP A 5 7.24 12.88 -9.11
C ASP A 5 8.07 13.07 -7.83
N TRP A 6 7.40 13.09 -6.68
CA TRP A 6 8.06 13.20 -5.38
C TRP A 6 8.94 11.98 -5.05
N LEU A 7 8.49 10.77 -5.39
CA LEU A 7 9.29 9.55 -5.21
C LEU A 7 10.54 9.57 -6.09
N ASP A 8 10.43 10.05 -7.34
CA ASP A 8 11.56 10.19 -8.24
C ASP A 8 12.59 11.21 -7.72
N GLU A 9 12.14 12.33 -7.15
CA GLU A 9 13.02 13.31 -6.50
C GLU A 9 13.78 12.69 -5.32
N LYS A 10 13.09 11.92 -4.46
CA LYS A 10 13.70 11.25 -3.31
C LYS A 10 14.67 10.15 -3.71
N GLU A 11 14.33 9.35 -4.71
CA GLU A 11 15.23 8.32 -5.25
C GLU A 11 16.48 8.97 -5.86
N ALA A 12 16.35 10.09 -6.58
CA ALA A 12 17.48 10.84 -7.15
C ALA A 12 18.39 11.48 -6.08
N GLU A 13 17.85 11.82 -4.91
CA GLU A 13 18.61 12.23 -3.73
C GLU A 13 19.34 11.06 -3.04
N GLY A 14 19.14 9.81 -3.50
CA GLY A 14 19.71 8.61 -2.92
C GLY A 14 18.96 8.10 -1.69
N VAL A 15 17.72 8.56 -1.47
CA VAL A 15 16.84 8.08 -0.40
C VAL A 15 16.23 6.74 -0.82
N ASP A 16 16.28 5.75 0.07
CA ASP A 16 15.52 4.51 -0.11
C ASP A 16 14.02 4.80 0.08
N VAL A 17 13.29 4.84 -1.03
CA VAL A 17 11.85 5.10 -1.04
C VAL A 17 11.00 3.85 -0.80
N SER A 18 11.60 2.66 -0.74
CA SER A 18 10.86 1.40 -0.68
C SER A 18 9.91 1.32 0.51
N GLN A 19 10.28 1.89 1.67
CA GLN A 19 9.47 1.87 2.90
C GLN A 19 9.05 3.28 3.35
N ILE A 20 9.19 4.28 2.49
CA ILE A 20 9.03 5.68 2.89
C ILE A 20 7.59 5.99 3.32
N VAL A 21 7.48 6.91 4.28
CA VAL A 21 6.20 7.49 4.67
C VAL A 21 5.93 8.69 3.77
N LEU A 22 4.79 8.68 3.07
CA LEU A 22 4.34 9.83 2.31
C LEU A 22 4.01 10.98 3.27
N PRO A 23 4.31 12.24 2.90
CA PRO A 23 3.75 13.41 3.56
C PRO A 23 2.22 13.37 3.53
N ASP A 24 1.56 13.78 4.63
CA ASP A 24 0.10 13.70 4.76
C ASP A 24 -0.61 14.43 3.62
N ASP A 25 -0.18 15.66 3.31
CA ASP A 25 -0.69 16.49 2.22
C ASP A 25 -0.63 15.77 0.87
N LEU A 26 0.49 15.11 0.58
CA LEU A 26 0.67 14.37 -0.66
C LEU A 26 -0.22 13.13 -0.73
N SER A 27 -0.40 12.44 0.40
CA SER A 27 -1.21 11.22 0.49
C SER A 27 -2.71 11.45 0.30
N TYR A 28 -3.20 12.65 0.61
CA TYR A 28 -4.62 13.01 0.46
C TYR A 28 -4.95 13.64 -0.89
N GLU A 29 -3.99 14.28 -1.55
CA GLU A 29 -4.22 15.01 -2.80
C GLU A 29 -4.13 14.15 -4.06
N ASP A 30 -3.31 13.10 -4.05
CA ASP A 30 -3.11 12.26 -5.22
C ASP A 30 -4.04 11.04 -5.21
N THR A 31 -4.51 10.65 -6.40
CA THR A 31 -5.38 9.48 -6.58
C THR A 31 -4.67 8.45 -7.45
N PRO A 32 -4.70 7.16 -7.08
CA PRO A 32 -4.08 6.15 -7.91
C PRO A 32 -4.73 6.10 -9.28
N GLU A 33 -3.92 5.89 -10.30
CA GLU A 33 -4.41 5.72 -11.67
C GLU A 33 -5.12 4.37 -11.82
N GLU A 34 -4.76 3.38 -11.01
CA GLU A 34 -5.31 2.03 -11.04
C GLU A 34 -5.12 1.33 -9.69
N THR A 35 -6.13 0.58 -9.25
CA THR A 35 -6.00 -0.44 -8.21
C THR A 35 -5.84 -1.80 -8.87
N ILE A 36 -4.66 -2.38 -8.77
CA ILE A 36 -4.26 -3.62 -9.46
C ILE A 36 -4.65 -4.85 -8.66
N PHE A 37 -4.59 -4.73 -7.33
CA PHE A 37 -4.92 -5.79 -6.40
C PHE A 37 -5.59 -5.21 -5.17
N PHE A 38 -6.60 -5.90 -4.67
CA PHE A 38 -7.23 -5.62 -3.38
C PHE A 38 -7.81 -6.91 -2.82
N GLU A 39 -7.48 -7.19 -1.57
CA GLU A 39 -8.06 -8.29 -0.81
C GLU A 39 -8.21 -7.87 0.66
N GLU A 40 -9.32 -8.28 1.27
CA GLU A 40 -9.65 -8.00 2.67
C GLU A 40 -10.23 -9.26 3.32
N ILE A 41 -9.74 -9.61 4.51
CA ILE A 41 -10.29 -10.69 5.33
C ILE A 41 -11.42 -10.11 6.19
N ASN A 42 -12.62 -10.06 5.62
CA ASN A 42 -13.80 -9.49 6.27
C ASN A 42 -14.95 -10.51 6.43
N PRO A 43 -14.91 -11.37 7.47
CA PRO A 43 -16.01 -12.28 7.77
C PRO A 43 -17.20 -11.57 8.46
N CYS A 44 -17.03 -10.32 8.91
CA CYS A 44 -18.04 -9.57 9.64
C CYS A 44 -19.06 -8.88 8.71
N GLY A 45 -18.69 -8.67 7.44
CA GLY A 45 -19.53 -8.05 6.42
C GLY A 45 -19.44 -6.51 6.39
N ILE A 46 -20.13 -5.92 5.41
CA ILE A 46 -19.96 -4.52 4.99
C ILE A 46 -20.29 -3.46 6.07
N PHE A 47 -21.08 -3.81 7.10
CA PHE A 47 -21.45 -2.87 8.16
C PHE A 47 -20.50 -2.89 9.36
N CYS A 48 -19.51 -3.79 9.37
CA CYS A 48 -18.53 -3.81 10.42
C CYS A 48 -17.60 -2.60 10.30
N LYS A 49 -17.44 -1.85 11.39
CA LYS A 49 -16.52 -0.71 11.50
C LYS A 49 -15.17 -1.09 12.12
N GLY A 50 -14.99 -2.37 12.44
CA GLY A 50 -13.73 -2.87 12.97
C GLY A 50 -12.66 -2.90 11.89
N ASN A 51 -11.40 -2.86 12.33
CA ASN A 51 -10.27 -3.01 11.42
C ASN A 51 -10.18 -4.47 10.94
N HIS A 52 -9.86 -4.67 9.67
CA HIS A 52 -9.67 -6.00 9.09
C HIS A 52 -8.33 -6.05 8.37
N PRO A 53 -7.61 -7.17 8.44
CA PRO A 53 -6.46 -7.38 7.59
C PRO A 53 -6.85 -7.18 6.13
N PHE A 54 -6.06 -6.39 5.42
CA PHE A 54 -6.25 -6.08 4.01
C PHE A 54 -4.90 -5.94 3.34
N SER A 55 -4.91 -6.04 2.02
CA SER A 55 -3.73 -5.84 1.18
C SER A 55 -4.17 -5.22 -0.13
N THR A 56 -3.42 -4.21 -0.60
CA THR A 56 -3.71 -3.52 -1.85
C THR A 56 -2.44 -3.24 -2.64
N VAL A 57 -2.58 -3.11 -3.96
CA VAL A 57 -1.56 -2.59 -4.88
C VAL A 57 -2.19 -1.50 -5.73
N GLU A 58 -1.66 -0.30 -5.63
CA GLU A 58 -2.14 0.91 -6.30
C GLU A 58 -1.03 1.50 -7.18
N ARG A 59 -1.38 2.02 -8.37
CA ARG A 59 -0.41 2.56 -9.34
C ARG A 59 -0.40 4.08 -9.35
N PHE A 60 0.78 4.67 -9.21
CA PHE A 60 1.05 6.11 -9.31
C PHE A 60 2.15 6.32 -10.35
N GLY A 61 1.79 6.63 -11.60
CA GLY A 61 2.75 6.66 -12.71
C GLY A 61 3.43 5.29 -12.90
N HIS A 62 4.77 5.24 -12.80
CA HIS A 62 5.58 4.02 -12.83
C HIS A 62 5.86 3.42 -11.46
N TRP A 63 5.29 3.97 -10.39
CA TRP A 63 5.40 3.42 -9.04
C TRP A 63 4.19 2.58 -8.68
N TYR A 64 4.45 1.46 -8.03
CA TYR A 64 3.46 0.58 -7.42
C TYR A 64 3.58 0.71 -5.91
N PHE A 65 2.51 1.19 -5.29
CA PHE A 65 2.37 1.27 -3.85
C PHE A 65 1.56 0.08 -3.37
N CYS A 66 2.20 -0.80 -2.63
CA CYS A 66 1.49 -1.88 -1.96
C CYS A 66 1.53 -1.70 -0.46
N ARG A 67 0.40 -1.92 0.20
CA ARG A 67 0.25 -1.70 1.63
C ARG A 67 -0.88 -2.54 2.20
N GLY A 68 -0.87 -2.67 3.51
CA GLY A 68 -1.92 -3.40 4.19
C GLY A 68 -1.67 -3.59 5.66
N GLN A 69 -2.50 -4.44 6.25
CA GLN A 69 -2.27 -5.07 7.54
C GLN A 69 -2.20 -6.58 7.32
N ASP A 70 -1.12 -7.20 7.81
CA ASP A 70 -0.89 -8.63 7.63
C ASP A 70 -2.03 -9.47 8.26
N LYS A 71 -2.42 -10.56 7.59
CA LYS A 71 -3.46 -11.49 8.09
C LYS A 71 -3.19 -11.98 9.51
N LYS A 72 -1.92 -12.09 9.91
CA LYS A 72 -1.49 -12.51 11.25
C LYS A 72 -1.85 -11.52 12.35
N ALA A 73 -2.17 -10.27 12.02
CA ALA A 73 -2.68 -9.31 13.00
C ALA A 73 -4.02 -9.77 13.60
N GLY A 74 -4.83 -10.48 12.80
CA GLY A 74 -6.17 -10.92 13.17
C GLY A 74 -7.22 -9.82 13.00
N ILE A 75 -8.48 -10.25 13.04
CA ILE A 75 -9.65 -9.39 12.85
C ILE A 75 -9.84 -8.47 14.06
N HIS A 76 -10.15 -7.20 13.81
CA HIS A 76 -10.32 -6.13 14.79
C HIS A 76 -9.05 -5.79 15.60
N SER A 77 -7.88 -6.14 15.09
CA SER A 77 -6.58 -5.82 15.69
C SER A 77 -5.92 -4.63 15.02
N SER A 78 -5.00 -3.98 15.74
CA SER A 78 -4.05 -3.00 15.20
C SER A 78 -2.64 -3.60 15.11
N GLY A 79 -1.73 -2.98 14.36
CA GLY A 79 -0.35 -3.45 14.22
C GLY A 79 -0.15 -4.32 12.97
N MET A 80 1.12 -4.64 12.70
CA MET A 80 1.55 -5.35 11.49
C MET A 80 1.15 -4.65 10.18
N GLU A 81 1.03 -3.32 10.23
CA GLU A 81 0.93 -2.50 9.04
C GLU A 81 2.25 -2.59 8.27
N TRP A 82 2.13 -2.77 6.97
CA TRP A 82 3.27 -2.88 6.07
C TRP A 82 3.01 -2.04 4.83
N ARG A 83 4.10 -1.67 4.16
CA ARG A 83 4.06 -0.89 2.93
C ARG A 83 5.26 -1.27 2.07
N LEU A 84 5.18 -1.07 0.77
CA LEU A 84 6.30 -1.15 -0.14
C LEU A 84 6.01 -0.30 -1.38
N PHE A 85 6.94 0.58 -1.74
CA PHE A 85 7.03 1.19 -3.05
C PHE A 85 8.03 0.43 -3.92
N THR A 86 7.65 0.15 -5.15
CA THR A 86 8.53 -0.49 -6.15
C THR A 86 8.12 -0.06 -7.55
N LYS A 87 9.06 -0.10 -8.51
CA LYS A 87 8.77 0.04 -9.94
C LYS A 87 8.45 -1.30 -10.61
N ASP A 88 8.61 -2.40 -9.89
CA ASP A 88 8.32 -3.75 -10.34
C ASP A 88 6.90 -4.15 -9.94
N ARG A 89 6.04 -4.29 -10.95
CA ARG A 89 4.62 -4.67 -10.78
C ARG A 89 4.46 -6.06 -10.17
N ASP A 90 5.25 -7.02 -10.63
CA ASP A 90 5.08 -8.42 -10.23
C ASP A 90 5.54 -8.60 -8.79
N LEU A 91 6.65 -7.93 -8.41
CA LEU A 91 7.09 -7.86 -7.01
C LEU A 91 6.02 -7.23 -6.10
N ALA A 92 5.35 -6.15 -6.54
CA ALA A 92 4.29 -5.51 -5.77
C ALA A 92 3.11 -6.48 -5.51
N ILE A 93 2.69 -7.21 -6.53
CA ILE A 93 1.59 -8.18 -6.44
C ILE A 93 1.99 -9.38 -5.57
N GLU A 94 3.20 -9.93 -5.76
CA GLU A 94 3.69 -11.05 -4.95
C GLU A 94 3.78 -10.67 -3.47
N THR A 95 4.33 -9.48 -3.18
CA THR A 95 4.40 -8.95 -1.81
C THR A 95 3.01 -8.83 -1.21
N ALA A 96 2.07 -8.21 -1.94
CA ALA A 96 0.71 -8.02 -1.48
C ALA A 96 -0.02 -9.34 -1.17
N ARG A 97 0.13 -10.35 -2.04
CA ARG A 97 -0.40 -11.70 -1.81
C ARG A 97 0.21 -12.35 -0.57
N SER A 98 1.53 -12.26 -0.40
CA SER A 98 2.24 -12.91 0.71
C SER A 98 1.79 -12.48 2.11
N HIS A 99 1.22 -11.28 2.23
CA HIS A 99 0.72 -10.72 3.48
C HIS A 99 -0.74 -11.07 3.79
N ILE A 100 -1.51 -11.53 2.80
CA ILE A 100 -2.97 -11.73 2.94
C ILE A 100 -3.43 -13.17 2.63
N GLU A 101 -2.80 -13.84 1.66
CA GLU A 101 -3.03 -15.25 1.31
C GLU A 101 -2.32 -16.19 2.29
#